data_AF-A0ABD0RG68-F1
#
_entry.id   AF-A0ABD0RG68-F1
#
_cell.length_a   1.000
_cell.length_b   1.000
_cell.length_c   1.000
_cell.angle_alpha   90.00
_cell.angle_beta   90.00
_cell.angle_gamma   90.00
#
_symmetry.space_group_name_H-M   'P 1'
#
loop_
_entity.id
_entity.type
_entity.pdbx_description
1 polymer ?
#
loop_
_entity_poly.entity_id
_entity_poly.type
_entity_poly.pdbx_seq_one_letter_code
_entity_poly.pdbx_strand_id
1 'polypeptide(L)'
;MRHVPGPHKKIFTLWREVIDFVREKVNAHRVDYDPSNPRDYIDCFLGEMENLKDDSAAGFDVENLCFCTLDLFGAGTETTSTTLYWGLLYMVKYSEIQ
;
A
#
# COMPACT_ATOMS: atom_id res chain seq x y z
N MET A 1 -1.31 3.97 -22.22
CA MET A 1 -0.27 4.96 -22.62
C MET A 1 1.07 4.28 -22.96
N ARG A 2 1.13 3.38 -23.95
CA ARG A 2 2.40 2.75 -24.36
C ARG A 2 3.24 3.62 -25.29
N HIS A 3 2.57 4.46 -26.08
CA HIS A 3 3.17 5.14 -27.23
C HIS A 3 3.72 6.55 -26.93
N VAL A 4 3.23 7.23 -25.90
CA VAL A 4 3.66 8.61 -25.57
C VAL A 4 4.87 8.56 -24.63
N PRO A 5 6.01 9.20 -24.94
CA PRO A 5 7.14 9.30 -24.01
C PRO A 5 6.87 10.31 -22.88
N GLY A 6 7.47 10.12 -21.70
CA GLY A 6 7.41 11.08 -20.60
C GLY A 6 7.66 10.48 -19.21
N PRO A 7 7.71 11.32 -18.16
CA PRO A 7 8.02 10.89 -16.78
C PRO A 7 7.04 9.86 -16.22
N HIS A 8 5.79 9.87 -16.69
CA HIS A 8 4.77 8.88 -16.32
C HIS A 8 5.21 7.42 -16.58
N LYS A 9 6.09 7.17 -17.58
CA LYS A 9 6.66 5.84 -17.79
C LYS A 9 7.46 5.37 -16.58
N LYS A 10 8.26 6.26 -15.97
CA LYS A 10 9.01 5.96 -14.75
C LYS A 10 8.07 5.72 -13.58
N ILE A 11 7.01 6.53 -13.44
CA ILE A 11 5.98 6.32 -12.41
C ILE A 11 5.38 4.92 -12.52
N PHE A 12 4.97 4.50 -13.72
CA PHE A 12 4.42 3.15 -13.92
C PHE A 12 5.42 2.03 -13.64
N THR A 13 6.71 2.23 -13.94
CA THR A 13 7.76 1.26 -13.57
C THR A 13 7.88 1.15 -12.05
N LEU A 14 7.96 2.28 -11.34
CA LEU A 14 8.07 2.30 -9.88
C LEU A 14 6.84 1.69 -9.19
N TRP A 15 5.64 2.02 -9.66
CA TRP A 15 4.42 1.40 -9.13
C TRP A 15 4.39 -0.10 -9.33
N ARG A 16 4.89 -0.59 -10.48
CA ARG A 16 4.99 -2.03 -10.71
C ARG A 16 5.95 -2.70 -9.74
N GLU A 17 7.12 -2.09 -9.50
CA GLU A 17 8.10 -2.62 -8.53
C GLU A 17 7.50 -2.72 -7.12
N VAL A 18 6.71 -1.72 -6.69
CA VAL A 18 6.03 -1.77 -5.39
C VAL A 18 4.93 -2.82 -5.37
N ILE A 19 4.12 -2.94 -6.43
CA ILE A 19 3.07 -3.96 -6.53
C ILE A 19 3.69 -5.37 -6.49
N ASP A 20 4.80 -5.59 -7.19
CA ASP A 20 5.49 -6.88 -7.20
C ASP A 20 6.04 -7.22 -5.80
N PHE A 21 6.61 -6.24 -5.09
CA PHE A 21 7.01 -6.40 -3.69
C PHE A 21 5.83 -6.75 -2.78
N VAL A 22 4.69 -6.06 -2.92
CA VAL A 22 3.49 -6.40 -2.14
C VAL A 22 3.02 -7.80 -2.46
N ARG A 23 3.02 -8.21 -3.73
CA ARG A 23 2.62 -9.55 -4.15
C ARG A 23 3.52 -10.63 -3.55
N GLU A 24 4.83 -10.38 -3.45
CA GLU A 24 5.76 -11.26 -2.71
C GLU A 24 5.37 -11.38 -1.23
N LYS A 25 4.99 -10.28 -0.58
CA LYS A 25 4.50 -10.29 0.81
C LYS A 25 3.19 -11.04 0.96
N VAL A 26 2.24 -10.86 0.05
CA VAL A 26 0.98 -11.62 0.04
C VAL A 26 1.24 -13.12 -0.09
N ASN A 27 2.16 -13.52 -0.99
CA ASN A 27 2.54 -14.92 -1.14
C ASN A 27 3.18 -15.49 0.12
N ALA A 28 4.05 -14.72 0.80
CA ALA A 28 4.62 -15.14 2.08
C ALA A 28 3.52 -15.34 3.14
N HIS A 29 2.55 -14.43 3.25
CA HIS A 29 1.46 -14.55 4.21
C HIS A 29 0.57 -15.77 3.94
N ARG A 30 0.36 -16.13 2.67
CA ARG A 30 -0.41 -17.32 2.30
C ARG A 30 0.23 -18.64 2.73
N VAL A 31 1.55 -18.70 2.88
CA VAL A 31 2.26 -19.94 3.25
C VAL A 31 1.97 -20.34 4.69
N ASP A 32 1.84 -19.37 5.58
CA ASP A 32 1.65 -19.56 7.02
C ASP A 32 0.37 -18.88 7.54
N TYR A 33 -0.62 -18.70 6.67
CA TYR A 33 -1.88 -18.08 6.98
C TYR A 33 -2.65 -18.87 8.05
N ASP A 34 -2.98 -18.20 9.15
CA ASP A 34 -3.82 -18.73 10.22
C ASP A 34 -5.11 -17.88 10.34
N PRO A 35 -6.28 -18.39 9.88
CA PRO A 35 -7.53 -17.65 9.94
C PRO A 35 -8.00 -17.36 11.37
N SER A 36 -7.47 -18.07 12.38
CA SER A 36 -7.81 -17.83 13.78
C SER A 36 -6.99 -16.71 14.43
N ASN A 37 -5.89 -16.28 13.78
CA ASN A 37 -4.96 -15.30 14.32
C ASN A 37 -4.35 -14.43 13.20
N PRO A 38 -5.14 -13.53 12.57
CA PRO A 38 -4.64 -12.64 11.52
C PRO A 38 -3.59 -11.68 12.08
N ARG A 39 -2.42 -11.61 11.42
CA ARG A 39 -1.26 -10.83 11.90
C ARG A 39 -1.35 -9.35 11.55
N ASP A 40 -1.85 -9.05 10.36
CA ASP A 40 -1.91 -7.69 9.83
C ASP A 40 -2.98 -7.53 8.75
N TYR A 41 -2.96 -6.38 8.06
CA TYR A 41 -3.89 -6.04 6.99
C TYR A 41 -3.98 -7.12 5.90
N ILE A 42 -2.86 -7.75 5.52
CA ILE A 42 -2.83 -8.77 4.47
C ILE A 42 -3.62 -10.00 4.90
N ASP A 43 -3.38 -10.51 6.12
CA ASP A 43 -4.12 -11.67 6.64
C ASP A 43 -5.60 -11.37 6.80
N CYS A 44 -5.96 -10.17 7.29
CA CYS A 44 -7.36 -9.76 7.40
C CYS A 44 -8.05 -9.76 6.02
N PHE A 45 -7.37 -9.25 4.98
CA PHE A 45 -7.92 -9.24 3.63
C PHE A 45 -8.04 -10.66 3.06
N LEU A 46 -7.06 -11.53 3.30
CA LEU A 46 -7.13 -12.95 2.92
C LEU A 46 -8.33 -13.65 3.58
N GLY A 47 -8.64 -13.32 4.84
CA GLY A 47 -9.85 -13.81 5.51
C GLY A 47 -11.13 -13.37 4.82
N GLU A 48 -11.23 -12.09 4.45
CA GLU A 48 -12.38 -11.57 3.71
C GLU A 48 -12.50 -12.19 2.30
N MET A 49 -11.38 -12.47 1.63
CA MET A 49 -11.38 -13.21 0.37
C MET A 49 -12.01 -14.60 0.51
N GLU A 50 -11.71 -15.33 1.59
CA GLU A 50 -12.31 -16.64 1.86
C GLU A 50 -13.80 -16.54 2.24
N ASN A 51 -14.17 -15.53 3.01
CA ASN A 51 -15.55 -15.26 3.43
C ASN A 51 -16.46 -14.93 2.24
N LEU A 52 -15.93 -14.22 1.25
CA LEU A 52 -16.67 -13.68 0.10
C LEU A 52 -16.33 -14.37 -1.22
N LYS A 53 -15.72 -15.56 -1.18
CA LYS A 53 -15.27 -16.30 -2.37
C LYS A 53 -16.36 -16.59 -3.41
N ASP A 54 -17.62 -16.67 -2.97
CA ASP A 54 -18.78 -16.92 -3.84
C ASP A 54 -19.39 -15.62 -4.41
N ASP A 55 -18.95 -14.45 -3.93
CA ASP A 55 -19.39 -13.14 -4.43
C ASP A 55 -18.28 -12.50 -5.28
N SER A 56 -18.31 -12.78 -6.58
CA SER A 56 -17.37 -12.19 -7.55
C SER A 56 -17.46 -10.66 -7.66
N ALA A 57 -18.54 -10.04 -7.17
CA ALA A 57 -18.72 -8.59 -7.19
C ALA A 57 -18.15 -7.89 -5.94
N ALA A 58 -17.75 -8.65 -4.91
CA ALA A 58 -17.24 -8.11 -3.65
C ALA A 58 -15.87 -7.43 -3.80
N GLY A 59 -15.12 -7.73 -4.85
CA GLY A 59 -13.83 -7.10 -5.14
C GLY A 59 -12.67 -7.57 -4.25
N PHE A 60 -12.85 -8.65 -3.49
CA PHE A 60 -11.76 -9.24 -2.70
C PHE A 60 -10.95 -10.20 -3.56
N ASP A 61 -9.93 -9.67 -4.23
CA ASP A 61 -8.94 -10.43 -4.99
C ASP A 61 -7.51 -9.97 -4.71
N VAL A 62 -6.53 -10.74 -5.18
CA VAL A 62 -5.10 -10.46 -4.94
C VAL A 62 -4.67 -9.13 -5.54
N GLU A 63 -5.26 -8.74 -6.67
CA GLU A 63 -4.85 -7.53 -7.36
C GLU A 63 -5.34 -6.31 -6.59
N ASN A 64 -6.60 -6.31 -6.15
CA ASN A 64 -7.13 -5.28 -5.26
C ASN A 64 -6.40 -5.24 -3.92
N LEU A 65 -6.04 -6.39 -3.33
CA LEU A 65 -5.18 -6.41 -2.14
C LEU A 65 -3.85 -5.67 -2.39
N CYS A 66 -3.20 -5.91 -3.53
CA CYS A 66 -1.96 -5.23 -3.88
C CYS A 66 -2.16 -3.71 -4.04
N PHE A 67 -3.21 -3.29 -4.74
CA PHE A 67 -3.52 -1.87 -4.94
C PHE A 67 -3.94 -1.15 -3.66
N CYS A 68 -4.81 -1.75 -2.83
CA CYS A 68 -5.20 -1.17 -1.55
C CYS A 68 -3.99 -1.05 -0.60
N THR A 69 -3.09 -2.04 -0.60
CA THR A 69 -1.84 -1.95 0.16
C THR A 69 -0.97 -0.80 -0.35
N LEU A 70 -0.81 -0.65 -1.68
CA LEU A 70 -0.09 0.47 -2.28
C LEU A 70 -0.70 1.81 -1.86
N ASP A 71 -2.02 1.94 -1.87
CA ASP A 71 -2.74 3.15 -1.46
C ASP A 71 -2.48 3.48 0.02
N LEU A 72 -2.55 2.50 0.91
CA LEU A 72 -2.24 2.69 2.34
C LEU A 72 -0.81 3.21 2.55
N PHE A 73 0.17 2.59 1.89
CA PHE A 73 1.57 3.01 1.99
C PHE A 73 1.80 4.40 1.38
N GLY A 74 1.25 4.67 0.20
CA GLY A 74 1.38 5.95 -0.48
C GLY A 74 0.77 7.09 0.34
N ALA A 75 -0.49 6.93 0.74
CA ALA A 75 -1.22 7.92 1.51
C ALA A 75 -0.55 8.16 2.88
N GLY A 76 -0.13 7.11 3.59
CA GLY A 76 0.46 7.23 4.92
C GLY A 76 1.87 7.79 4.93
N THR A 77 2.71 7.41 3.95
CA THR A 77 4.14 7.74 3.97
C THR A 77 4.40 9.16 3.46
N GLU A 78 3.90 9.51 2.27
CA GLU A 78 4.23 10.79 1.65
C GLU A 78 3.67 11.97 2.46
N THR A 79 2.39 11.90 2.83
CA THR A 79 1.70 13.01 3.51
C THR A 79 2.28 13.26 4.90
N THR A 80 2.50 12.19 5.68
CA THR A 80 3.02 12.29 7.05
C THR A 80 4.47 12.75 7.04
N SER A 81 5.33 12.17 6.18
CA SER A 81 6.74 12.58 6.10
C SER A 81 6.88 14.04 5.65
N THR A 82 6.08 14.47 4.68
CA THR A 82 6.05 15.86 4.21
C THR A 82 5.60 16.81 5.32
N THR A 83 4.54 16.44 6.04
CA THR A 83 4.03 17.25 7.16
C THR A 83 5.08 17.40 8.26
N LEU A 84 5.73 16.30 8.65
CA LEU A 84 6.79 16.33 9.67
C LEU A 84 8.00 17.14 9.20
N TYR A 85 8.40 16.99 7.93
CA TYR A 85 9.48 17.77 7.33
C TYR A 85 9.22 19.28 7.44
N TRP A 86 8.04 19.72 7.03
CA TRP A 86 7.67 21.14 7.12
C TRP A 86 7.49 21.59 8.57
N GLY A 87 6.89 20.76 9.42
CA GLY A 87 6.76 21.04 10.85
C GLY A 87 8.10 21.30 11.52
N LEU A 88 9.10 20.44 11.27
CA LEU A 88 10.46 20.60 11.78
C LEU A 88 11.15 21.85 11.19
N LEU A 89 11.02 22.08 9.89
CA LEU A 89 11.58 23.27 9.26
C LEU A 89 11.02 24.56 9.87
N TYR A 90 9.72 24.59 10.17
CA TYR A 90 9.10 25.75 10.82
C TYR A 90 9.52 25.90 12.27
N MET A 91 9.69 24.82 13.04
CA MET A 91 10.24 24.90 14.41
C MET A 91 11.66 25.49 14.43
N VAL A 92 12.52 25.13 13.46
CA VAL A 92 13.86 25.73 13.32
C VAL A 92 13.79 27.22 12.98
N LYS A 93 12.84 27.63 12.13
CA LYS A 93 12.69 29.02 11.68
C LYS A 93 12.09 29.93 12.75
N TYR A 94 11.15 29.40 13.55
CA TYR A 94 10.39 30.12 14.57
C TYR A 94 10.65 29.49 15.94
N SER A 95 11.89 29.56 16.40
CA SER A 95 12.35 28.91 17.64
C SER A 95 11.60 29.35 18.90
N GLU A 96 10.94 30.50 18.86
CA GLU A 96 10.09 31.02 19.94
C GLU A 96 8.76 30.27 20.12
N ILE A 97 8.35 29.47 19.13
CA ILE A 97 7.10 28.68 19.12
C ILE A 97 7.33 27.26 19.67
N GLN A 98 8.58 26.77 19.62
CA GLN A 98 8.95 25.39 19.97
C GLN A 98 8.72 25.04 21.45
#